data_AF-A0A8C3KPW2-F1
#
_entry.id   AF-A0A8C3KPW2-F1
#
_cell.length_a   1.000
_cell.length_b   1.000
_cell.length_c   1.000
_cell.angle_alpha   90.00
_cell.angle_beta   90.00
_cell.angle_gamma   90.00
#
_symmetry.space_group_name_H-M   'P 1'
#
loop_
_entity.id
_entity.type
_entity.pdbx_description
1 polymer ?
#
loop_
_entity_poly.entity_id
_entity_poly.type
_entity_poly.pdbx_seq_one_letter_code
_entity_poly.pdbx_strand_id
1 'polypeptide(L)'
;SARGHWSTWPAFGCGQTILGNHKPCCAPEERDNKQALLTIPKPQYLEELESYLRKELQSLDLTEKNAQELKLQPYREIFEFFIDSFKTYKPLLSAIKNEYEVTLAHQKKTIRSLEPLKAMVTTVSEECTRRILALQEKEKDEIYLLKQEKQHLLKFIDNMKEEKSSLQTQVEYLQASVAEEYTRYLNQHDAHKLLLAKLNEMHHERLDMTRRQAQDVKGEDVVKLTLALKVARQDLTKAQVKLNKMIADYGDVVPRRDFESLEKKYSDLLQEMNILRKDFDRLHKEYETLLEIHRETEQERDNFCAELQRVQQNCTPRPDWEKCSEVISGGAERWDGLAVGKTSEQLVDVLLEEIGTAALKEINVFPGWGKGGNVPVYLRHEGEVKNKKLTKKDVVNILKDIWKEKIALEQQRSSLPEFFLSYLQKKFGDAAAMEWSYTLYENMRLCRSNHVLSSFYDILTGKLLHMKKSLVPGTEHTSEGGEMPVKVCPRRAFN
;
A
#
# COMPACT_ATOMS: atom_id res chain seq x y z
N SER A 1 -25.27 -14.26 -1.37
CA SER A 1 -25.09 -12.90 -0.80
C SER A 1 -23.68 -12.45 -1.11
N ALA A 2 -23.38 -11.29 -1.70
CA ALA A 2 -24.12 -10.06 -1.85
C ALA A 2 -23.90 -9.48 -3.27
N ARG A 3 -24.98 -9.01 -3.89
CA ARG A 3 -24.98 -8.35 -5.20
C ARG A 3 -24.71 -6.87 -4.93
N GLY A 4 -23.51 -6.38 -5.25
CA GLY A 4 -23.11 -4.99 -5.04
C GLY A 4 -23.88 -4.06 -5.96
N HIS A 5 -24.72 -3.21 -5.36
CA HIS A 5 -25.49 -2.16 -6.01
C HIS A 5 -24.51 -1.06 -6.48
N TRP A 6 -24.31 -0.91 -7.78
CA TRP A 6 -23.59 0.24 -8.31
C TRP A 6 -24.57 1.41 -8.40
N SER A 7 -24.26 2.42 -7.60
CA SER A 7 -24.94 3.69 -7.44
C SER A 7 -24.84 4.54 -8.72
N THR A 8 -25.98 4.80 -9.34
CA THR A 8 -26.14 5.71 -10.47
C THR A 8 -26.43 7.11 -9.95
N TRP A 9 -25.44 8.02 -9.88
CA TRP A 9 -25.68 9.47 -9.70
C TRP A 9 -24.55 10.32 -10.32
N PRO A 10 -24.84 11.58 -10.75
CA PRO A 10 -26.08 12.29 -10.51
C PRO A 10 -26.94 12.59 -11.75
N ALA A 11 -28.25 12.42 -11.53
CA ALA A 11 -29.29 13.04 -12.34
C ALA A 11 -29.16 14.56 -12.25
N PHE A 12 -29.22 15.23 -13.39
CA PHE A 12 -29.39 16.68 -13.47
C PHE A 12 -30.73 17.06 -12.83
N GLY A 13 -30.68 17.47 -11.56
CA GLY A 13 -31.75 18.24 -10.94
C GLY A 13 -31.77 19.62 -11.58
N CYS A 14 -32.83 19.94 -12.31
CA CYS A 14 -33.10 21.29 -12.77
C CYS A 14 -33.26 22.17 -11.53
N GLY A 15 -32.26 22.99 -11.23
CA GLY A 15 -32.32 23.96 -10.14
C GLY A 15 -33.31 25.07 -10.48
N GLN A 16 -34.54 24.96 -9.98
CA GLN A 16 -35.37 26.13 -9.72
C GLN A 16 -34.85 26.80 -8.46
N THR A 17 -33.94 27.76 -8.62
CA THR A 17 -33.59 28.67 -7.55
C THR A 17 -34.67 29.75 -7.46
N ILE A 18 -35.45 29.63 -6.40
CA ILE A 18 -36.43 30.58 -5.90
C ILE A 18 -35.76 31.94 -5.68
N LEU A 19 -36.24 32.99 -6.36
CA LEU A 19 -36.16 34.35 -5.83
C LEU A 19 -37.53 34.69 -5.24
N GLY A 20 -37.68 34.36 -3.96
CA GLY A 20 -38.79 34.84 -3.15
C GLY A 20 -38.46 36.26 -2.71
N ASN A 21 -39.35 37.20 -3.04
CA ASN A 21 -39.64 38.38 -2.24
C ASN A 21 -40.74 39.20 -2.93
N HIS A 22 -42.00 38.82 -2.78
CA HIS A 22 -43.11 39.78 -2.66
C HIS A 22 -44.24 39.15 -1.82
N LYS A 23 -44.77 39.96 -0.90
CA LYS A 23 -45.75 39.63 0.14
C LYS A 23 -47.01 38.95 -0.40
N PRO A 24 -47.62 38.00 0.35
CA PRO A 24 -48.94 37.48 0.02
C PRO A 24 -50.00 38.51 0.43
N CYS A 25 -50.56 39.23 -0.54
CA CYS A 25 -51.80 39.97 -0.32
C CYS A 25 -52.99 39.05 -0.66
N CYS A 26 -53.72 38.70 0.40
CA CYS A 26 -55.14 38.36 0.45
C CYS A 26 -55.67 37.29 -0.52
N ALA A 27 -56.12 36.18 0.06
CA ALA A 27 -57.19 35.36 -0.51
C ALA A 27 -58.43 36.23 -0.79
N PRO A 28 -59.11 36.08 -1.94
CA PRO A 28 -60.50 36.44 -2.02
C PRO A 28 -61.30 35.29 -1.40
N GLU A 29 -61.95 35.59 -0.29
CA GLU A 29 -63.15 34.87 0.16
C GLU A 29 -64.07 34.65 -1.06
N GLU A 30 -64.52 33.41 -1.25
CA GLU A 30 -65.69 33.10 -2.07
C GLU A 30 -66.91 33.81 -1.45
N ARG A 31 -67.08 35.09 -1.78
CA ARG A 31 -68.35 35.78 -1.60
C ARG A 31 -69.14 35.59 -2.88
N ASP A 32 -70.14 34.74 -2.73
CA ASP A 32 -71.26 34.53 -3.63
C ASP A 32 -72.01 35.85 -3.83
N ASN A 33 -71.51 36.70 -4.73
CA ASN A 33 -72.16 37.95 -5.15
C ASN A 33 -72.86 37.72 -6.48
N LYS A 34 -74.04 37.10 -6.40
CA LYS A 34 -75.09 37.23 -7.41
C LYS A 34 -75.59 38.68 -7.39
N GLN A 35 -74.93 39.57 -8.12
CA GLN A 35 -75.50 40.86 -8.48
C GLN A 35 -74.95 41.36 -9.81
N ALA A 36 -75.78 41.14 -10.83
CA ALA A 36 -75.98 42.00 -12.01
C ALA A 36 -74.72 42.61 -12.64
N LEU A 37 -73.91 41.78 -13.32
CA LEU A 37 -73.21 42.26 -14.51
C LEU A 37 -74.20 42.13 -15.67
N LEU A 38 -74.60 43.29 -16.17
CA LEU A 38 -75.33 43.47 -17.42
C LEU A 38 -74.85 42.45 -18.46
N THR A 39 -75.78 41.66 -18.97
CA THR A 39 -75.58 40.75 -20.10
C THR A 39 -75.32 41.61 -21.35
N ILE A 40 -74.13 42.19 -21.44
CA ILE A 40 -73.63 42.78 -22.68
C ILE A 40 -73.46 41.57 -23.61
N PRO A 41 -74.22 41.48 -24.72
CA PRO A 41 -74.02 40.41 -25.68
C PRO A 41 -72.56 40.45 -26.11
N LYS A 42 -71.93 39.27 -26.13
CA LYS A 42 -70.53 39.15 -26.49
C LYS A 42 -70.34 39.79 -27.88
N PRO A 43 -69.34 40.66 -28.07
CA PRO A 43 -69.16 41.32 -29.35
C PRO A 43 -69.01 40.27 -30.45
N GLN A 44 -69.77 40.39 -31.54
CA GLN A 44 -69.75 39.43 -32.66
C GLN A 44 -68.32 39.13 -33.14
N TYR A 45 -67.47 40.16 -33.18
CA TYR A 45 -66.07 40.06 -33.54
C TYR A 45 -65.24 39.13 -32.61
N LEU A 46 -65.54 39.13 -31.30
CA LEU A 46 -64.87 38.24 -30.35
C LEU A 46 -65.32 36.77 -30.52
N GLU A 47 -66.59 36.55 -30.84
CA GLU A 47 -67.11 35.20 -31.14
C GLU A 47 -66.51 34.62 -32.41
N GLU A 48 -66.32 35.46 -33.45
CA GLU A 48 -65.65 35.09 -34.69
C GLU A 48 -64.20 34.66 -34.44
N LEU A 49 -63.42 35.46 -33.71
CA LEU A 49 -62.02 35.14 -33.36
C LEU A 49 -61.90 33.84 -32.52
N GLU A 50 -62.80 33.63 -31.56
CA GLU A 50 -62.80 32.39 -30.75
C GLU A 50 -63.26 31.16 -31.55
N SER A 51 -64.14 31.33 -32.54
CA SER A 51 -64.53 30.26 -33.44
C SER A 51 -63.40 29.87 -34.39
N TYR A 52 -62.62 30.87 -34.86
CA TYR A 52 -61.43 30.67 -35.68
C TYR A 52 -60.34 29.95 -34.89
N LEU A 53 -60.06 30.39 -33.65
CA LEU A 53 -59.09 29.75 -32.76
C LEU A 53 -59.38 28.27 -32.54
N ARG A 54 -60.65 27.94 -32.27
CA ARG A 54 -61.07 26.57 -32.00
C ARG A 54 -60.91 25.67 -33.23
N LYS A 55 -61.18 26.19 -34.43
CA LYS A 55 -61.00 25.45 -35.68
C LYS A 55 -59.52 25.21 -35.99
N GLU A 56 -58.68 26.24 -35.85
CA GLU A 56 -57.23 26.12 -36.08
C GLU A 56 -56.51 25.28 -35.01
N LEU A 57 -56.97 25.27 -33.75
CA LEU A 57 -56.41 24.38 -32.75
C LEU A 57 -56.85 22.91 -32.92
N GLN A 58 -58.02 22.66 -33.53
CA GLN A 58 -58.51 21.31 -33.82
C GLN A 58 -57.86 20.69 -35.06
N SER A 59 -57.29 21.51 -35.95
CA SER A 59 -56.58 21.05 -37.16
C SER A 59 -55.11 20.67 -36.90
N LEU A 60 -54.55 21.05 -35.74
CA LEU A 60 -53.15 20.75 -35.39
C LEU A 60 -52.97 19.34 -34.83
N ASP A 61 -51.91 18.66 -35.29
CA ASP A 61 -51.51 17.35 -34.78
C ASP A 61 -50.68 17.50 -33.48
N LEU A 62 -51.25 17.06 -32.35
CA LEU A 62 -50.69 17.24 -31.01
C LEU A 62 -49.70 16.15 -30.59
N THR A 63 -49.38 15.23 -31.51
CA THR A 63 -48.58 14.03 -31.22
C THR A 63 -47.07 14.31 -31.29
N GLU A 64 -46.65 15.43 -31.90
CA GLU A 64 -45.24 15.79 -32.05
C GLU A 64 -44.63 16.46 -30.80
N LYS A 65 -43.32 16.27 -30.60
CA LYS A 65 -42.54 16.92 -29.52
C LYS A 65 -42.61 18.46 -29.55
N ASN A 66 -43.03 19.04 -30.68
CA ASN A 66 -43.19 20.49 -30.88
C ASN A 66 -44.64 20.98 -30.74
N ALA A 67 -45.57 20.14 -30.26
CA ALA A 67 -47.00 20.47 -30.17
C ALA A 67 -47.27 21.81 -29.46
N GLN A 68 -46.48 22.17 -28.45
CA GLN A 68 -46.64 23.44 -27.74
C GLN A 68 -46.17 24.65 -28.58
N GLU A 69 -45.16 24.48 -29.44
CA GLU A 69 -44.73 25.54 -30.37
C GLU A 69 -45.74 25.72 -31.52
N LEU A 70 -46.32 24.62 -32.00
CA LEU A 70 -47.33 24.64 -33.07
C LEU A 70 -48.61 25.34 -32.60
N LYS A 71 -49.01 25.14 -31.34
CA LYS A 71 -50.15 25.85 -30.73
C LYS A 71 -49.97 27.37 -30.70
N LEU A 72 -48.74 27.87 -30.55
CA LEU A 72 -48.49 29.32 -30.43
C LEU A 72 -48.84 30.07 -31.72
N GLN A 73 -48.85 29.41 -32.88
CA GLN A 73 -49.08 30.06 -34.17
C GLN A 73 -50.52 30.59 -34.33
N PRO A 74 -51.59 29.79 -34.11
CA PRO A 74 -52.97 30.31 -34.08
C PRO A 74 -53.19 31.42 -33.06
N TYR A 75 -52.59 31.32 -31.87
CA TYR A 75 -52.70 32.36 -30.84
C TYR A 75 -52.00 33.66 -31.26
N ARG A 76 -50.86 33.60 -31.96
CA ARG A 76 -50.17 34.78 -32.50
C ARG A 76 -50.99 35.48 -33.57
N GLU A 77 -51.60 34.72 -34.48
CA GLU A 77 -52.43 35.24 -35.58
C GLU A 77 -53.68 35.93 -35.05
N ILE A 78 -54.37 35.31 -34.09
CA ILE A 78 -55.55 35.92 -33.45
C ILE A 78 -55.20 37.14 -32.63
N PHE A 79 -54.05 37.13 -31.95
CA PHE A 79 -53.58 38.30 -31.22
C PHE A 79 -53.22 39.45 -32.16
N GLU A 80 -52.68 39.18 -33.36
CA GLU A 80 -52.44 40.20 -34.39
C GLU A 80 -53.76 40.80 -34.90
N PHE A 81 -54.73 39.95 -35.26
CA PHE A 81 -56.07 40.43 -35.67
C PHE A 81 -56.74 41.26 -34.57
N PHE A 82 -56.61 40.82 -33.31
CA PHE A 82 -57.11 41.55 -32.16
C PHE A 82 -56.42 42.93 -32.02
N ILE A 83 -55.09 43.00 -32.12
CA ILE A 83 -54.34 44.26 -32.04
C ILE A 83 -54.72 45.21 -33.17
N ASP A 84 -54.88 44.69 -34.39
CA ASP A 84 -55.25 45.47 -35.58
C ASP A 84 -56.61 46.16 -35.45
N SER A 85 -57.52 45.59 -34.64
CA SER A 85 -58.84 46.17 -34.37
C SER A 85 -58.80 47.43 -33.48
N PHE A 86 -57.74 47.65 -32.70
CA PHE A 86 -57.58 48.83 -31.85
C PHE A 86 -56.77 49.93 -32.54
N LYS A 87 -57.33 51.14 -32.67
CA LYS A 87 -56.60 52.25 -33.32
C LYS A 87 -55.66 53.02 -32.38
N THR A 88 -56.04 53.17 -31.11
CA THR A 88 -55.31 54.01 -30.14
C THR A 88 -54.23 53.25 -29.36
N TYR A 89 -54.50 51.99 -29.02
CA TYR A 89 -53.61 51.16 -28.18
C TYR A 89 -52.68 50.24 -28.98
N LYS A 90 -52.84 50.17 -30.30
CA LYS A 90 -52.06 49.29 -31.20
C LYS A 90 -50.55 49.45 -31.05
N PRO A 91 -49.95 50.66 -31.03
CA PRO A 91 -48.50 50.80 -30.88
C PRO A 91 -47.95 50.14 -29.62
N LEU A 92 -48.69 50.23 -28.50
CA LEU A 92 -48.29 49.63 -27.22
C LEU A 92 -48.43 48.10 -27.25
N LEU A 93 -49.57 47.58 -27.75
CA LEU A 93 -49.79 46.13 -27.81
C LEU A 93 -48.86 45.44 -28.81
N SER A 94 -48.58 46.07 -29.96
CA SER A 94 -47.58 45.60 -30.92
C SER A 94 -46.16 45.63 -30.34
N ALA A 95 -45.80 46.66 -29.56
CA ALA A 95 -44.51 46.70 -28.88
C ALA A 95 -44.37 45.55 -27.87
N ILE A 96 -45.39 45.30 -27.05
CA ILE A 96 -45.43 44.18 -26.11
C ILE A 96 -45.31 42.84 -26.85
N LYS A 97 -46.09 42.63 -27.93
CA LYS A 97 -46.02 41.42 -28.77
C LYS A 97 -44.61 41.21 -29.33
N ASN A 98 -44.01 42.26 -29.88
CA ASN A 98 -42.68 42.21 -30.49
C ASN A 98 -41.60 41.81 -29.48
N GLU A 99 -41.63 42.34 -28.25
CA GLU A 99 -40.68 41.94 -27.20
C GLU A 99 -40.75 40.44 -26.87
N TYR A 100 -41.95 39.87 -26.77
CA TYR A 100 -42.12 38.43 -26.55
C TYR A 100 -41.68 37.61 -27.78
N GLU A 101 -41.95 38.07 -28.99
CA GLU A 101 -41.54 37.39 -30.23
C GLU A 101 -40.01 37.38 -30.37
N VAL A 102 -39.34 38.50 -30.11
CA VAL A 102 -37.87 38.62 -30.10
C VAL A 102 -37.27 37.70 -29.04
N THR A 103 -37.84 37.69 -27.83
CA THR A 103 -37.37 36.83 -26.73
C THR A 103 -37.51 35.35 -27.07
N LEU A 104 -38.65 34.93 -27.63
CA LEU A 104 -38.87 33.55 -28.07
C LEU A 104 -37.91 33.16 -29.21
N ALA A 105 -37.65 34.05 -30.17
CA ALA A 105 -36.68 33.80 -31.23
C ALA A 105 -35.25 33.64 -30.68
N HIS A 106 -34.87 34.47 -29.71
CA HIS A 106 -33.60 34.34 -28.99
C HIS A 106 -33.49 33.00 -28.28
N GLN A 107 -34.50 32.58 -27.52
CA GLN A 107 -34.52 31.29 -26.83
C GLN A 107 -34.41 30.11 -27.80
N LYS A 108 -35.13 30.12 -28.93
CA LYS A 108 -35.01 29.09 -29.98
C LYS A 108 -33.60 29.02 -30.55
N LYS A 109 -32.95 30.16 -30.77
CA LYS A 109 -31.55 30.21 -31.24
C LYS A 109 -30.60 29.60 -30.20
N THR A 110 -30.79 29.92 -28.93
CA THR A 110 -29.99 29.35 -27.83
C THR A 110 -30.17 27.83 -27.74
N ILE A 111 -31.40 27.33 -27.80
CA ILE A 111 -31.68 25.88 -27.81
C ILE A 111 -30.97 25.19 -28.99
N ARG A 112 -31.08 25.75 -30.20
CA ARG A 112 -30.40 25.21 -31.38
C ARG A 112 -28.88 25.18 -31.23
N SER A 113 -28.29 26.18 -30.56
CA SER A 113 -26.84 26.20 -30.31
C SER A 113 -26.38 25.18 -29.25
N LEU A 114 -27.29 24.70 -28.39
CA LEU A 114 -27.00 23.70 -27.37
C LEU A 114 -27.08 22.26 -27.90
N GLU A 115 -27.83 22.00 -28.97
CA GLU A 115 -27.99 20.64 -29.54
C GLU A 115 -26.65 19.99 -29.97
N PRO A 116 -25.72 20.69 -30.65
CA PRO A 116 -24.41 20.15 -30.97
C PRO A 116 -23.59 19.80 -29.74
N LEU A 117 -23.70 20.60 -28.67
CA LEU A 117 -22.98 20.34 -27.41
C LEU A 117 -23.52 19.07 -26.74
N LYS A 118 -24.85 18.89 -26.75
CA LYS A 118 -25.48 17.66 -26.25
C LYS A 118 -25.03 16.44 -27.05
N ALA A 119 -24.97 16.55 -28.38
CA ALA A 119 -24.46 15.47 -29.24
C ALA A 119 -22.98 15.14 -28.93
N MET A 120 -22.14 16.15 -28.78
CA MET A 120 -20.73 15.98 -28.41
C MET A 120 -20.57 15.27 -27.07
N VAL A 121 -21.34 15.68 -26.05
CA VAL A 121 -21.32 15.02 -24.73
C VAL A 121 -21.74 13.56 -24.84
N THR A 122 -22.76 13.23 -25.64
CA THR A 122 -23.15 11.83 -25.86
C THR A 122 -22.04 11.03 -26.54
N THR A 123 -21.38 11.57 -27.57
CA THR A 123 -20.28 10.90 -28.27
C THR A 123 -19.07 10.66 -27.35
N VAL A 124 -18.68 11.66 -26.56
CA VAL A 124 -17.58 11.53 -25.59
C VAL A 124 -17.94 10.52 -24.50
N SER A 125 -19.18 10.52 -24.02
CA SER A 125 -19.67 9.54 -23.04
C SER A 125 -19.61 8.11 -23.58
N GLU A 126 -20.02 7.90 -24.83
CA GLU A 126 -19.91 6.60 -25.51
C GLU A 126 -18.45 6.17 -25.67
N GLU A 127 -17.57 7.09 -26.05
CA GLU A 127 -16.15 6.80 -26.21
C GLU A 127 -15.49 6.41 -24.88
N CYS A 128 -15.77 7.16 -23.80
CA CYS A 128 -15.32 6.80 -22.45
C CYS A 128 -15.84 5.42 -22.05
N THR A 129 -17.10 5.11 -22.33
CA THR A 129 -17.69 3.79 -22.04
C THR A 129 -16.96 2.68 -22.81
N ARG A 130 -16.65 2.88 -24.09
CA ARG A 130 -15.88 1.92 -24.90
C ARG A 130 -14.47 1.71 -24.33
N ARG A 131 -13.79 2.78 -23.91
CA ARG A 131 -12.45 2.70 -23.30
C ARG A 131 -12.48 1.91 -21.99
N ILE A 132 -13.47 2.15 -21.14
CA ILE A 132 -13.65 1.40 -19.89
C ILE A 132 -13.86 -0.09 -20.18
N LEU A 133 -14.74 -0.44 -21.13
CA LEU A 133 -14.98 -1.84 -21.50
C LEU A 133 -13.72 -2.52 -22.06
N ALA A 134 -12.94 -1.82 -22.89
CA ALA A 134 -11.70 -2.35 -23.44
C ALA A 134 -10.64 -2.61 -22.35
N LEU A 135 -10.53 -1.73 -21.34
CA LEU A 135 -9.65 -1.94 -20.19
C LEU A 135 -10.11 -3.13 -19.35
N GLN A 136 -11.42 -3.24 -19.08
CA GLN A 136 -11.98 -4.36 -18.32
C GLN A 136 -11.73 -5.71 -19.00
N GLU A 137 -11.76 -5.77 -20.33
CA GLU A 137 -11.47 -7.02 -21.04
C GLU A 137 -9.99 -7.40 -20.93
N LYS A 138 -9.08 -6.42 -21.09
CA LYS A 138 -7.64 -6.66 -20.87
C LYS A 138 -7.33 -7.13 -19.45
N GLU A 139 -7.96 -6.51 -18.45
CA GLU A 139 -7.81 -6.92 -17.05
C GLU A 139 -8.29 -8.36 -16.82
N LYS A 140 -9.39 -8.79 -17.47
CA LYS A 140 -9.86 -10.18 -17.37
C LYS A 140 -8.86 -11.17 -17.97
N ASP A 141 -8.30 -10.85 -19.13
CA ASP A 141 -7.31 -11.70 -19.80
C ASP A 141 -6.04 -11.82 -18.94
N GLU A 142 -5.57 -10.72 -18.36
CA GLU A 142 -4.43 -10.72 -17.44
C GLU A 142 -4.71 -11.55 -16.18
N ILE A 143 -5.88 -11.36 -15.56
CA ILE A 143 -6.31 -12.16 -14.40
C ILE A 143 -6.38 -13.64 -14.76
N TYR A 144 -6.82 -13.99 -15.97
CA TYR A 144 -6.87 -15.37 -16.44
C TYR A 144 -5.47 -15.98 -16.57
N LEU A 145 -4.52 -15.27 -17.20
CA LEU A 145 -3.12 -15.71 -17.32
C LEU A 145 -2.44 -15.87 -15.96
N LEU A 146 -2.60 -14.89 -15.07
CA LEU A 146 -2.05 -14.95 -13.71
C LEU A 146 -2.63 -16.12 -12.90
N LYS A 147 -3.91 -16.45 -13.10
CA LYS A 147 -4.52 -17.65 -12.47
C LYS A 147 -3.91 -18.95 -13.00
N GLN A 148 -3.66 -19.03 -14.30
CA GLN A 148 -3.03 -20.21 -14.91
C GLN A 148 -1.59 -20.38 -14.41
N GLU A 149 -0.82 -19.30 -14.36
CA GLU A 149 0.55 -19.31 -13.85
C GLU A 149 0.58 -19.69 -12.36
N LYS A 150 -0.29 -19.09 -11.54
CA LYS A 150 -0.45 -19.48 -10.13
C LYS A 150 -0.71 -20.97 -9.98
N GLN A 151 -1.59 -21.54 -10.81
CA GLN A 151 -1.89 -22.97 -10.75
C GLN A 151 -0.68 -23.82 -11.16
N HIS A 152 0.08 -23.39 -12.16
CA HIS A 152 1.32 -24.05 -12.58
C HIS A 152 2.37 -24.03 -11.45
N LEU A 153 2.60 -22.87 -10.83
CA LEU A 153 3.55 -22.71 -9.73
C LEU A 153 3.15 -23.54 -8.50
N LEU A 154 1.85 -23.63 -8.18
CA LEU A 154 1.38 -24.48 -7.10
C LEU A 154 1.69 -25.96 -7.36
N LYS A 155 1.43 -26.46 -8.57
CA LYS A 155 1.79 -27.84 -8.95
C LYS A 155 3.29 -28.10 -8.84
N PHE A 156 4.10 -27.12 -9.24
CA PHE A 156 5.55 -27.22 -9.13
C PHE A 156 6.01 -27.28 -7.67
N ILE A 157 5.45 -26.45 -6.80
CA ILE A 157 5.73 -26.47 -5.36
C ILE A 157 5.36 -27.83 -4.75
N ASP A 158 4.20 -28.39 -5.13
CA ASP A 158 3.77 -29.69 -4.63
C ASP A 158 4.71 -30.81 -5.07
N ASN A 159 5.13 -30.82 -6.35
CA ASN A 159 6.12 -31.79 -6.85
C ASN A 159 7.46 -31.68 -6.09
N MET A 160 7.97 -30.46 -5.89
CA MET A 160 9.22 -30.24 -5.13
C MET A 160 9.10 -30.67 -3.66
N LYS A 161 7.93 -30.53 -3.05
CA LYS A 161 7.67 -31.02 -1.68
C LYS A 161 7.64 -32.55 -1.62
N GLU A 162 7.05 -33.20 -2.62
CA GLU A 162 7.04 -34.66 -2.73
C GLU A 162 8.46 -35.21 -2.92
N GLU A 163 9.25 -34.61 -3.81
CA GLU A 163 10.67 -34.96 -4.01
C GLU A 163 11.48 -34.79 -2.73
N LYS A 164 11.31 -33.67 -2.02
CA LYS A 164 11.97 -33.43 -0.73
C LYS A 164 11.60 -34.51 0.29
N SER A 165 10.32 -34.89 0.37
CA SER A 165 9.85 -35.91 1.31
C SER A 165 10.40 -37.30 0.96
N SER A 166 10.49 -37.62 -0.33
CA SER A 166 11.10 -38.86 -0.83
C SER A 166 12.59 -38.93 -0.48
N LEU A 167 13.34 -37.86 -0.77
CA LEU A 167 14.77 -37.77 -0.43
C LEU A 167 14.99 -37.85 1.07
N GLN A 168 14.18 -37.18 1.87
CA GLN A 168 14.24 -37.26 3.33
C GLN A 168 14.05 -38.70 3.82
N THR A 169 13.08 -39.43 3.26
CA THR A 169 12.85 -40.85 3.58
C THR A 169 14.08 -41.71 3.22
N GLN A 170 14.72 -41.44 2.07
CA GLN A 170 15.95 -42.14 1.69
C GLN A 170 17.12 -41.83 2.63
N VAL A 171 17.27 -40.58 3.06
CA VAL A 171 18.29 -40.18 4.03
C VAL A 171 18.08 -40.90 5.36
N GLU A 172 16.85 -40.96 5.85
CA GLU A 172 16.51 -41.68 7.10
C GLU A 172 16.80 -43.18 6.98
N TYR A 173 16.46 -43.79 5.84
CA TYR A 173 16.79 -45.19 5.57
C TYR A 173 18.31 -45.44 5.57
N LEU A 174 19.07 -44.60 4.88
CA LEU A 174 20.53 -44.72 4.82
C LEU A 174 21.17 -44.50 6.19
N GLN A 175 20.68 -43.54 6.98
CA GLN A 175 21.14 -43.32 8.35
C GLN A 175 20.89 -44.56 9.23
N ALA A 176 19.71 -45.18 9.13
CA ALA A 176 19.37 -46.40 9.87
C ALA A 176 20.26 -47.58 9.44
N SER A 177 20.45 -47.77 8.12
CA SER A 177 21.32 -48.83 7.58
C SER A 177 22.77 -48.65 8.02
N VAL A 178 23.30 -47.42 7.98
CA VAL A 178 24.65 -47.11 8.45
C VAL A 178 24.79 -47.40 9.94
N ALA A 179 23.81 -46.99 10.76
CA ALA A 179 23.81 -47.29 12.20
C ALA A 179 23.78 -48.80 12.50
N GLU A 180 23.03 -49.57 11.71
CA GLU A 180 23.00 -51.03 11.81
C GLU A 180 24.37 -51.64 11.47
N GLU A 181 24.98 -51.22 10.37
CA GLU A 181 26.33 -51.69 9.97
C GLU A 181 27.40 -51.31 10.99
N TYR A 182 27.34 -50.10 11.57
CA TYR A 182 28.24 -49.72 12.67
C TYR A 182 28.06 -50.63 13.90
N THR A 183 26.82 -50.98 14.24
CA THR A 183 26.54 -51.90 15.35
C THR A 183 27.08 -53.30 15.07
N ARG A 184 26.92 -53.80 13.83
CA ARG A 184 27.50 -55.07 13.38
C ARG A 184 29.02 -55.07 13.48
N TYR A 185 29.67 -53.99 13.03
CA TYR A 185 31.12 -53.82 13.13
C TYR A 185 31.60 -53.88 14.58
N LEU A 186 30.95 -53.15 15.50
CA LEU A 186 31.30 -53.17 16.92
C LEU A 186 31.19 -54.58 17.51
N ASN A 187 30.10 -55.28 17.23
CA ASN A 187 29.90 -56.66 17.69
C ASN A 187 30.99 -57.60 17.17
N GLN A 188 31.38 -57.47 15.89
CA GLN A 188 32.47 -58.27 15.31
C GLN A 188 33.83 -57.93 15.92
N HIS A 189 34.11 -56.63 16.11
CA HIS A 189 35.34 -56.16 16.75
C HIS A 189 35.48 -56.70 18.18
N ASP A 190 34.39 -56.66 18.97
CA ASP A 190 34.39 -57.17 20.34
C ASP A 190 34.59 -58.69 20.38
N ALA A 191 33.98 -59.44 19.45
CA ALA A 191 34.22 -60.87 19.29
C ALA A 191 35.69 -61.17 18.92
N HIS A 192 36.28 -60.39 18.01
CA HIS A 192 37.69 -60.53 17.63
C HIS A 192 38.64 -60.24 18.80
N LYS A 193 38.36 -59.18 19.57
CA LYS A 193 39.14 -58.83 20.76
C LYS A 193 39.12 -59.97 21.79
N LEU A 194 37.96 -60.60 22.00
CA LEU A 194 37.81 -61.76 22.88
C LEU A 194 38.61 -62.97 22.37
N LEU A 195 38.55 -63.27 21.08
CA LEU A 195 39.31 -64.37 20.46
C LEU A 195 40.82 -64.15 20.53
N LEU A 196 41.30 -62.93 20.28
CA LEU A 196 42.72 -62.57 20.41
C LEU A 196 43.20 -62.72 21.85
N ALA A 197 42.41 -62.30 22.83
CA ALA A 197 42.74 -62.51 24.24
C ALA A 197 42.89 -64.01 24.56
N LYS A 198 41.98 -64.85 24.05
CA LYS A 198 42.06 -66.31 24.24
C LYS A 198 43.27 -66.94 23.53
N LEU A 199 43.59 -66.47 22.33
CA LEU A 199 44.75 -66.97 21.57
C LEU A 199 46.07 -66.60 22.25
N ASN A 200 46.18 -65.38 22.77
CA ASN A 200 47.35 -64.94 23.54
C ASN A 200 47.53 -65.79 24.80
N GLU A 201 46.45 -66.08 25.54
CA GLU A 201 46.48 -66.99 26.69
C GLU A 201 47.06 -68.37 26.30
N MET A 202 46.52 -68.99 25.25
CA MET A 202 47.06 -70.28 24.76
C MET A 202 48.50 -70.19 24.25
N HIS A 203 48.91 -69.05 23.70
CA HIS A 203 50.28 -68.86 23.23
C HIS A 203 51.27 -68.77 24.40
N HIS A 204 50.90 -68.05 25.47
CA HIS A 204 51.70 -68.02 26.69
C HIS A 204 51.86 -69.42 27.29
N GLU A 205 50.78 -70.22 27.34
CA GLU A 205 50.83 -71.62 27.76
C GLU A 205 51.79 -72.46 26.89
N ARG A 206 51.78 -72.29 25.56
CA ARG A 206 52.71 -72.99 24.65
C ARG A 206 54.15 -72.54 24.80
N LEU A 207 54.41 -71.24 24.92
CA LEU A 207 55.78 -70.72 25.08
C LEU A 207 56.40 -71.25 26.38
N ASP A 208 55.62 -71.37 27.45
CA ASP A 208 56.06 -72.01 28.69
C ASP A 208 56.39 -73.49 28.51
N MET A 209 55.76 -74.18 27.54
CA MET A 209 56.06 -75.56 27.15
C MET A 209 57.28 -75.66 26.22
N THR A 210 57.43 -74.76 25.24
CA THR A 210 58.53 -74.78 24.28
C THR A 210 59.84 -74.28 24.88
N ARG A 211 59.80 -73.37 25.87
CA ARG A 211 60.97 -72.98 26.67
C ARG A 211 61.57 -74.18 27.44
N ARG A 212 60.80 -75.26 27.61
CA ARG A 212 61.28 -76.56 28.14
C ARG A 212 61.89 -77.47 27.07
N GLN A 213 61.76 -77.18 25.77
CA GLN A 213 62.16 -78.06 24.66
C GLN A 213 63.23 -77.47 23.70
N ALA A 214 63.46 -76.16 23.68
CA ALA A 214 64.38 -75.54 22.72
C ALA A 214 65.81 -75.37 23.28
N GLN A 215 66.55 -76.48 23.31
CA GLN A 215 68.01 -76.47 23.29
C GLN A 215 68.45 -77.30 22.09
N ASP A 216 69.35 -76.72 21.27
CA ASP A 216 70.11 -77.36 20.19
C ASP A 216 69.38 -77.55 18.82
N VAL A 217 69.91 -77.24 17.64
CA VAL A 217 71.26 -76.85 17.14
C VAL A 217 71.11 -75.98 15.88
N LYS A 218 72.02 -75.01 15.72
CA LYS A 218 72.37 -74.35 14.45
C LYS A 218 73.51 -75.08 13.75
N GLY A 219 73.44 -75.18 12.42
CA GLY A 219 74.62 -75.45 11.58
C GLY A 219 74.22 -75.66 10.13
N GLU A 220 74.54 -74.71 9.23
CA GLU A 220 74.21 -74.78 7.81
C GLU A 220 75.24 -75.59 7.02
N ASP A 221 74.90 -76.86 6.79
CA ASP A 221 75.55 -77.91 6.01
C ASP A 221 75.61 -77.57 4.49
N VAL A 222 76.48 -78.22 3.72
CA VAL A 222 76.49 -78.16 2.23
C VAL A 222 75.14 -78.63 1.66
N VAL A 223 74.42 -79.45 2.42
CA VAL A 223 73.00 -79.78 2.22
C VAL A 223 72.13 -78.52 2.22
N LYS A 224 72.43 -77.49 2.99
CA LYS A 224 71.67 -76.23 3.01
C LYS A 224 71.93 -75.34 1.81
N LEU A 225 73.10 -75.44 1.19
CA LEU A 225 73.38 -74.77 -0.08
C LEU A 225 72.68 -75.45 -1.27
N THR A 226 72.64 -76.79 -1.29
CA THR A 226 71.81 -77.54 -2.26
C THR A 226 70.32 -77.37 -1.98
N LEU A 227 69.92 -77.26 -0.72
CA LEU A 227 68.57 -76.87 -0.30
C LEU A 227 68.28 -75.43 -0.75
N ALA A 228 69.20 -74.48 -0.62
CA ALA A 228 69.04 -73.10 -1.06
C ALA A 228 68.92 -73.00 -2.58
N LEU A 229 69.67 -73.80 -3.35
CA LEU A 229 69.52 -73.89 -4.80
C LEU A 229 68.15 -74.49 -5.19
N LYS A 230 67.71 -75.54 -4.48
CA LYS A 230 66.38 -76.14 -4.67
C LYS A 230 65.28 -75.16 -4.30
N VAL A 231 65.46 -74.38 -3.23
CA VAL A 231 64.58 -73.31 -2.78
C VAL A 231 64.56 -72.18 -3.79
N ALA A 232 65.69 -71.75 -4.34
CA ALA A 232 65.75 -70.72 -5.39
C ALA A 232 65.03 -71.17 -6.67
N ARG A 233 65.17 -72.44 -7.09
CA ARG A 233 64.40 -73.00 -8.21
C ARG A 233 62.91 -73.10 -7.91
N GLN A 234 62.54 -73.48 -6.68
CA GLN A 234 61.16 -73.46 -6.23
C GLN A 234 60.59 -72.05 -6.17
N ASP A 235 61.36 -71.06 -5.74
CA ASP A 235 60.93 -69.68 -5.63
C ASP A 235 60.81 -69.02 -7.00
N LEU A 236 61.69 -69.36 -7.95
CA LEU A 236 61.50 -69.02 -9.37
C LEU A 236 60.18 -69.60 -9.89
N THR A 237 59.89 -70.86 -9.60
CA THR A 237 58.64 -71.51 -10.02
C THR A 237 57.44 -70.84 -9.36
N LYS A 238 57.51 -70.50 -8.07
CA LYS A 238 56.47 -69.76 -7.35
C LYS A 238 56.30 -68.34 -7.92
N ALA A 239 57.38 -67.67 -8.30
CA ALA A 239 57.33 -66.36 -8.93
C ALA A 239 56.71 -66.44 -10.33
N GLN A 240 57.06 -67.45 -11.13
CA GLN A 240 56.41 -67.74 -12.42
C GLN A 240 54.92 -68.01 -12.25
N VAL A 241 54.54 -68.79 -11.24
CA VAL A 241 53.13 -69.07 -10.93
C VAL A 241 52.41 -67.82 -10.44
N LYS A 242 53.03 -66.98 -9.60
CA LYS A 242 52.47 -65.68 -9.20
C LYS A 242 52.32 -64.73 -10.38
N LEU A 243 53.28 -64.71 -11.30
CA LEU A 243 53.22 -63.91 -12.52
C LEU A 243 52.10 -64.40 -13.43
N ASN A 244 51.99 -65.71 -13.64
CA ASN A 244 50.88 -66.30 -14.41
C ASN A 244 49.53 -66.07 -13.73
N LYS A 245 49.48 -66.13 -12.39
CA LYS A 245 48.31 -65.79 -11.60
C LYS A 245 47.97 -64.31 -11.74
N MET A 246 48.94 -63.41 -11.69
CA MET A 246 48.74 -61.98 -11.96
C MET A 246 48.30 -61.75 -13.40
N ILE A 247 48.84 -62.45 -14.39
CA ILE A 247 48.39 -62.35 -15.78
C ILE A 247 46.96 -62.88 -15.93
N ALA A 248 46.57 -63.92 -15.20
CA ALA A 248 45.20 -64.43 -15.20
C ALA A 248 44.22 -63.51 -14.44
N ASP A 249 44.62 -63.04 -13.26
CA ASP A 249 43.87 -62.11 -12.41
C ASP A 249 43.72 -60.74 -13.10
N TYR A 250 44.71 -60.34 -13.91
CA TYR A 250 44.74 -59.07 -14.63
C TYR A 250 44.44 -59.16 -16.14
N GLY A 251 44.20 -60.35 -16.67
CA GLY A 251 43.80 -60.54 -18.08
C GLY A 251 42.39 -60.05 -18.37
N ASP A 252 41.59 -59.84 -17.32
CA ASP A 252 40.15 -59.55 -17.39
C ASP A 252 39.74 -58.28 -16.59
N VAL A 253 40.68 -57.37 -16.26
CA VAL A 253 40.37 -56.25 -15.33
C VAL A 253 39.50 -55.17 -15.93
N VAL A 254 39.35 -55.09 -17.25
CA VAL A 254 38.20 -54.41 -17.87
C VAL A 254 37.96 -55.10 -19.20
N PRO A 255 36.91 -55.92 -19.35
CA PRO A 255 36.49 -56.41 -20.65
C PRO A 255 36.41 -55.23 -21.61
N ARG A 256 37.03 -55.31 -22.78
CA ARG A 256 37.07 -54.21 -23.76
C ARG A 256 35.69 -53.59 -24.03
N ARG A 257 34.64 -54.41 -23.93
CA ARG A 257 33.23 -54.00 -23.96
C ARG A 257 32.87 -52.97 -22.88
N ASP A 258 33.32 -53.16 -21.64
CA ASP A 258 33.02 -52.28 -20.52
C ASP A 258 33.76 -50.94 -20.66
N PHE A 259 35.01 -50.97 -21.16
CA PHE A 259 35.75 -49.76 -21.52
C PHE A 259 35.04 -48.97 -22.63
N GLU A 260 34.68 -49.63 -23.73
CA GLU A 260 33.94 -48.99 -24.83
C GLU A 260 32.57 -48.46 -24.36
N SER A 261 31.90 -49.17 -23.44
CA SER A 261 30.64 -48.71 -22.83
C SER A 261 30.83 -47.48 -21.95
N LEU A 262 31.95 -47.39 -21.23
CA LEU A 262 32.28 -46.28 -20.36
C LEU A 262 32.72 -45.05 -21.17
N GLU A 263 33.49 -45.26 -22.25
CA GLU A 263 33.88 -44.21 -23.19
C GLU A 263 32.67 -43.61 -23.91
N LYS A 264 31.70 -44.45 -24.30
CA LYS A 264 30.42 -43.98 -24.82
C LYS A 264 29.66 -43.14 -23.80
N LYS A 265 29.49 -43.63 -22.56
CA LYS A 265 28.83 -42.88 -21.49
C LYS A 265 29.52 -41.54 -21.22
N TYR A 266 30.85 -41.52 -21.22
CA TYR A 266 31.62 -40.29 -21.05
C TYR A 266 31.36 -39.30 -22.19
N SER A 267 31.32 -39.79 -23.43
CA SER A 267 31.02 -38.97 -24.61
C SER A 267 29.60 -38.40 -24.57
N ASP A 268 28.62 -39.22 -24.20
CA ASP A 268 27.22 -38.80 -24.03
C ASP A 268 27.11 -37.73 -22.93
N LEU A 269 27.74 -37.96 -21.76
CA LEU A 269 27.76 -37.01 -20.65
C LEU A 269 28.44 -35.69 -21.03
N LEU A 270 29.51 -35.75 -21.83
CA LEU A 270 30.21 -34.57 -22.34
C LEU A 270 29.32 -33.76 -23.29
N GLN A 271 28.53 -34.44 -24.12
CA GLN A 271 27.56 -33.79 -25.01
C GLN A 271 26.44 -33.12 -24.20
N GLU A 272 25.90 -33.80 -23.19
CA GLU A 272 24.89 -33.23 -22.28
C GLU A 272 25.43 -31.99 -21.54
N MET A 273 26.65 -32.06 -21.02
CA MET A 273 27.33 -30.91 -20.38
C MET A 273 27.46 -29.73 -21.34
N ASN A 274 27.79 -29.97 -22.62
CA ASN A 274 27.90 -28.92 -23.62
C ASN A 274 26.53 -28.31 -23.98
N ILE A 275 25.46 -29.10 -24.02
CA ILE A 275 24.10 -28.61 -24.23
C ILE A 275 23.69 -27.74 -23.04
N LEU A 276 23.86 -28.25 -21.81
CA LEU A 276 23.49 -27.52 -20.60
C LEU A 276 24.26 -26.20 -20.46
N ARG A 277 25.55 -26.18 -20.84
CA ARG A 277 26.33 -24.94 -20.90
C ARG A 277 25.75 -23.93 -21.89
N LYS A 278 25.36 -24.36 -23.08
CA LYS A 278 24.73 -23.47 -24.08
C LYS A 278 23.38 -22.93 -23.60
N ASP A 279 22.58 -23.77 -22.95
CA ASP A 279 21.30 -23.36 -22.40
C ASP A 279 21.47 -22.36 -21.25
N PHE A 280 22.49 -22.56 -20.40
CA PHE A 280 22.86 -21.60 -19.36
C PHE A 280 23.31 -20.27 -19.95
N ASP A 281 24.17 -20.28 -20.97
CA ASP A 281 24.63 -19.06 -21.65
C ASP A 281 23.46 -18.32 -22.31
N ARG A 282 22.48 -19.05 -22.85
CA ARG A 282 21.25 -18.48 -23.41
C ARG A 282 20.38 -17.84 -22.33
N LEU A 283 20.12 -18.56 -21.24
CA LEU A 283 19.31 -18.06 -20.12
C LEU A 283 19.96 -16.82 -19.49
N HIS A 284 21.29 -16.81 -19.39
CA HIS A 284 22.03 -15.67 -18.87
C HIS A 284 21.83 -14.43 -19.75
N LYS A 285 21.89 -14.56 -21.08
CA LYS A 285 21.61 -13.45 -22.00
C LYS A 285 20.16 -12.96 -21.90
N GLU A 286 19.20 -13.88 -21.82
CA GLU A 286 17.78 -13.51 -21.63
C GLU A 286 17.59 -12.73 -20.32
N TYR A 287 18.24 -13.16 -19.24
CA TYR A 287 18.23 -12.46 -17.96
C TYR A 287 18.87 -11.07 -18.04
N GLU A 288 20.02 -10.92 -18.70
CA GLU A 288 20.65 -9.61 -18.94
C GLU A 288 19.72 -8.67 -19.73
N THR A 289 19.05 -9.17 -20.78
CA THR A 289 18.10 -8.34 -21.53
C THR A 289 16.90 -7.93 -20.69
N LEU A 290 16.40 -8.82 -19.82
CA LEU A 290 15.29 -8.50 -18.92
C LEU A 290 15.67 -7.45 -17.88
N LEU A 291 16.90 -7.52 -17.35
CA LEU A 291 17.45 -6.50 -16.46
C LEU A 291 17.51 -5.12 -17.12
N GLU A 292 17.92 -5.06 -18.38
CA GLU A 292 17.98 -3.79 -19.12
C GLU A 292 16.58 -3.20 -19.33
N ILE A 293 15.61 -4.02 -19.75
CA ILE A 293 14.20 -3.60 -19.90
C ILE A 293 13.63 -3.10 -18.58
N HIS A 294 13.94 -3.78 -17.46
CA HIS A 294 13.50 -3.34 -16.14
C HIS A 294 14.08 -1.96 -15.80
N ARG A 295 15.38 -1.76 -16.04
CA ARG A 295 16.07 -0.49 -15.83
C ARG A 295 15.43 0.65 -16.64
N GLU A 296 15.12 0.39 -17.91
CA GLU A 296 14.43 1.35 -18.79
C GLU A 296 13.02 1.68 -18.27
N THR A 297 12.26 0.65 -17.88
CA THR A 297 10.89 0.81 -17.34
C THR A 297 10.89 1.63 -16.04
N GLU A 298 11.86 1.40 -15.16
CA GLU A 298 12.03 2.20 -13.94
C GLU A 298 12.33 3.67 -14.25
N GLN A 299 13.18 3.92 -15.26
CA GLN A 299 13.50 5.26 -15.70
C GLN A 299 12.28 5.98 -16.30
N GLU A 300 11.47 5.27 -17.11
CA GLU A 300 10.22 5.81 -17.64
C GLU A 300 9.21 6.14 -16.54
N ARG A 301 9.03 5.24 -15.57
CA ARG A 301 8.18 5.48 -14.39
C ARG A 301 8.59 6.74 -13.66
N ASP A 302 9.88 6.90 -13.38
CA ASP A 302 10.40 8.05 -12.63
C ASP A 302 10.19 9.37 -13.41
N ASN A 303 10.36 9.33 -14.74
CA ASN A 303 10.05 10.46 -15.61
C ASN A 303 8.57 10.85 -15.55
N PHE A 304 7.66 9.87 -15.62
CA PHE A 304 6.22 10.13 -15.51
C PHE A 304 5.84 10.67 -14.12
N CYS A 305 6.43 10.14 -13.05
CA CYS A 305 6.23 10.67 -11.69
C CYS A 305 6.68 12.13 -11.58
N ALA A 306 7.85 12.48 -12.13
CA ALA A 306 8.35 13.85 -12.14
C ALA A 306 7.45 14.79 -12.95
N GLU A 307 6.94 14.33 -14.10
CA GLU A 307 5.99 15.10 -14.90
C GLU A 307 4.66 15.33 -14.18
N LEU A 308 4.12 14.29 -13.54
CA LEU A 308 2.88 14.37 -12.78
C LEU A 308 3.02 15.34 -11.60
N GLN A 309 4.16 15.35 -10.90
CA GLN A 309 4.46 16.34 -9.87
C GLN A 309 4.49 17.77 -10.42
N ARG A 310 5.12 18.00 -11.59
CA ARG A 310 5.13 19.33 -12.23
C ARG A 310 3.71 19.78 -12.57
N VAL A 311 2.89 18.90 -13.14
CA VAL A 311 1.49 19.21 -13.46
C VAL A 311 0.69 19.52 -12.19
N GLN A 312 0.83 18.72 -11.14
CA GLN A 312 0.17 18.98 -9.84
C GLN A 312 0.55 20.33 -9.23
N GLN A 313 1.83 20.70 -9.31
CA GLN A 313 2.30 22.02 -8.87
C GLN A 313 1.66 23.16 -9.66
N ASN A 314 1.39 22.95 -10.95
CA ASN A 314 0.82 23.96 -11.84
C ASN A 314 -0.73 24.02 -11.81
N CYS A 315 -1.41 22.94 -11.39
CA CYS A 315 -2.87 22.83 -11.45
C CYS A 315 -3.60 23.35 -10.20
N THR A 316 -2.92 23.68 -9.11
CA THR A 316 -3.56 24.32 -7.95
C THR A 316 -3.44 25.85 -8.07
N PRO A 317 -4.55 26.61 -8.18
CA PRO A 317 -4.50 28.06 -8.12
C PRO A 317 -3.86 28.46 -6.79
N ARG A 318 -2.64 28.99 -6.85
CA ARG A 318 -1.89 29.35 -5.66
C ARG A 318 -2.59 30.53 -4.98
N PRO A 319 -2.71 30.55 -3.64
CA PRO A 319 -3.20 31.73 -2.93
C PRO A 319 -2.34 32.93 -3.31
N ASP A 320 -3.00 34.07 -3.51
CA ASP A 320 -2.34 35.35 -3.72
C ASP A 320 -1.72 35.81 -2.39
N TRP A 321 -0.45 35.45 -2.18
CA TRP A 321 0.27 35.72 -0.95
C TRP A 321 0.57 37.22 -0.74
N GLU A 322 0.49 38.04 -1.78
CA GLU A 322 0.72 39.49 -1.67
C GLU A 322 -0.37 40.14 -0.80
N LYS A 323 -1.61 39.64 -0.87
CA LYS A 323 -2.73 40.10 -0.03
C LYS A 323 -2.51 39.87 1.47
N CYS A 324 -1.65 38.93 1.86
CA CYS A 324 -1.36 38.67 3.27
C CYS A 324 -0.61 39.84 3.92
N SER A 325 0.09 40.67 3.13
CA SER A 325 0.76 41.87 3.63
C SER A 325 -0.21 42.91 4.20
N GLU A 326 -1.47 42.94 3.73
CA GLU A 326 -2.51 43.87 4.21
C GLU A 326 -3.08 43.46 5.58
N VAL A 327 -3.07 42.16 5.88
CA VAL A 327 -3.70 41.59 7.09
C VAL A 327 -2.71 41.49 8.26
N ILE A 328 -1.42 41.31 7.96
CA ILE A 328 -0.39 41.08 8.98
C ILE A 328 0.15 42.40 9.54
N SER A 329 0.28 42.45 10.86
CA SER A 329 0.89 43.59 11.56
C SER A 329 2.35 43.76 11.13
N GLY A 330 2.68 44.87 10.48
CA GLY A 330 4.03 45.17 9.98
C GLY A 330 4.16 45.22 8.45
N GLY A 331 3.07 45.01 7.70
CA GLY A 331 3.01 45.28 6.25
C GLY A 331 3.86 44.34 5.38
N ALA A 332 4.11 44.78 4.14
CA ALA A 332 4.80 44.00 3.11
C ALA A 332 6.22 43.59 3.53
N GLU A 333 7.03 44.50 4.07
CA GLU A 333 8.44 44.20 4.42
C GLU A 333 8.57 43.06 5.45
N ARG A 334 7.68 43.02 6.45
CA ARG A 334 7.68 41.95 7.45
C ARG A 334 7.18 40.63 6.86
N TRP A 335 6.17 40.69 6.00
CA TRP A 335 5.66 39.51 5.31
C TRP A 335 6.70 38.92 4.36
N ASP A 336 7.39 39.74 3.58
CA ASP A 336 8.46 39.32 2.69
C ASP A 336 9.57 38.61 3.47
N GLY A 337 10.02 39.20 4.58
CA GLY A 337 10.99 38.58 5.48
C GLY A 337 10.52 37.24 6.09
N LEU A 338 9.22 37.09 6.33
CA LEU A 338 8.63 35.83 6.80
C LEU A 338 8.43 34.81 5.67
N ALA A 339 8.25 35.26 4.43
CA ALA A 339 7.96 34.42 3.28
C ALA A 339 9.21 33.89 2.58
N VAL A 340 10.35 34.56 2.73
CA VAL A 340 11.62 34.16 2.12
C VAL A 340 11.95 32.70 2.46
N GLY A 341 12.15 31.90 1.40
CA GLY A 341 12.59 30.50 1.51
C GLY A 341 11.52 29.51 1.97
N LYS A 342 10.25 29.90 2.05
CA LYS A 342 9.14 29.02 2.48
C LYS A 342 8.27 28.53 1.32
N THR A 343 7.75 27.31 1.45
CA THR A 343 6.79 26.75 0.49
C THR A 343 5.39 27.32 0.71
N SER A 344 4.49 27.15 -0.26
CA SER A 344 3.09 27.62 -0.14
C SER A 344 2.38 27.04 1.08
N GLU A 345 2.63 25.78 1.41
CA GLU A 345 2.07 25.11 2.59
C GLU A 345 2.63 25.71 3.89
N GLN A 346 3.94 25.93 3.94
CA GLN A 346 4.60 26.55 5.09
C GLN A 346 4.14 28.02 5.30
N LEU A 347 3.79 28.73 4.22
CA LEU A 347 3.22 30.08 4.31
C LEU A 347 1.85 30.08 4.98
N VAL A 348 1.05 29.02 4.80
CA VAL A 348 -0.24 28.86 5.52
C VAL A 348 0.02 28.79 7.03
N ASP A 349 0.97 27.97 7.47
CA ASP A 349 1.28 27.83 8.90
C ASP A 349 1.79 29.14 9.51
N VAL A 350 2.60 29.87 8.77
CA VAL A 350 3.12 31.18 9.19
C VAL A 350 2.01 32.21 9.29
N LEU A 351 1.09 32.24 8.33
CA LEU A 351 -0.08 33.11 8.35
C LEU A 351 -0.99 32.81 9.54
N LEU A 352 -1.30 31.52 9.75
CA LEU A 352 -2.13 31.07 10.88
C LEU A 352 -1.48 31.40 12.22
N GLU A 353 -0.16 31.27 12.33
CA GLU A 353 0.58 31.66 13.53
C GLU A 353 0.53 33.17 13.77
N GLU A 354 0.74 34.01 12.75
CA GLU A 354 0.72 35.47 12.91
C GLU A 354 -0.69 35.98 13.29
N ILE A 355 -1.73 35.51 12.60
CA ILE A 355 -3.12 35.87 12.93
C ILE A 355 -3.50 35.33 14.33
N GLY A 356 -3.16 34.07 14.60
CA GLY A 356 -3.47 33.42 15.86
C GLY A 356 -2.77 34.06 17.06
N THR A 357 -1.49 34.42 16.93
CA THR A 357 -0.73 35.06 18.01
C THR A 357 -1.15 36.51 18.24
N ALA A 358 -1.59 37.23 17.20
CA ALA A 358 -2.22 38.53 17.35
C ALA A 358 -3.53 38.41 18.15
N ALA A 359 -4.43 37.52 17.75
CA ALA A 359 -5.70 37.28 18.45
C ALA A 359 -5.48 36.80 19.90
N LEU A 360 -4.48 35.94 20.14
CA LEU A 360 -4.16 35.44 21.48
C LEU A 360 -3.74 36.55 22.45
N LYS A 361 -3.11 37.64 21.97
CA LYS A 361 -2.72 38.78 22.81
C LYS A 361 -3.93 39.61 23.25
N GLU A 362 -5.01 39.61 22.47
CA GLU A 362 -6.25 40.31 22.78
C GLU A 362 -7.09 39.56 23.82
N ILE A 363 -7.02 38.22 23.85
CA ILE A 363 -7.72 37.38 24.81
C ILE A 363 -7.10 37.53 26.21
N ASN A 364 -7.87 38.04 27.17
CA ASN A 364 -7.44 38.19 28.57
C ASN A 364 -7.71 36.94 29.41
N VAL A 365 -8.73 36.16 29.04
CA VAL A 365 -9.24 35.04 29.83
C VAL A 365 -9.64 33.90 28.90
N PHE A 366 -9.26 32.67 29.27
CA PHE A 366 -9.64 31.44 28.57
C PHE A 366 -10.81 30.76 29.30
N PRO A 367 -11.80 30.21 28.56
CA PRO A 367 -12.80 29.35 29.14
C PRO A 367 -12.17 28.00 29.54
N GLY A 368 -12.37 27.58 30.79
CA GLY A 368 -12.00 26.26 31.27
C GLY A 368 -12.73 25.14 30.54
N TRP A 369 -12.08 23.99 30.37
CA TRP A 369 -12.59 22.85 29.58
C TRP A 369 -13.34 21.83 30.44
N GLY A 370 -13.49 22.11 31.75
CA GLY A 370 -14.16 21.24 32.70
C GLY A 370 -13.23 20.18 33.31
N LYS A 371 -13.76 19.44 34.29
CA LYS A 371 -13.02 18.41 35.04
C LYS A 371 -13.27 16.97 34.56
N GLY A 372 -13.86 16.82 33.37
CA GLY A 372 -14.21 15.51 32.82
C GLY A 372 -12.98 14.62 32.55
N GLY A 373 -13.15 13.30 32.63
CA GLY A 373 -12.08 12.33 32.35
C GLY A 373 -11.49 12.42 30.93
N ASN A 374 -12.27 12.93 29.97
CA ASN A 374 -11.86 13.15 28.57
C ASN A 374 -10.97 14.39 28.38
N VAL A 375 -10.82 15.24 29.39
CA VAL A 375 -9.98 16.44 29.34
C VAL A 375 -8.57 16.07 29.83
N PRO A 376 -7.49 16.47 29.14
CA PRO A 376 -6.12 16.22 29.59
C PRO A 376 -5.86 16.80 30.98
N VAL A 377 -5.07 16.10 31.80
CA VAL A 377 -4.89 16.43 33.23
C VAL A 377 -4.42 17.88 33.44
N TYR A 378 -3.56 18.38 32.56
CA TYR A 378 -3.04 19.75 32.57
C TYR A 378 -4.03 20.83 32.11
N LEU A 379 -5.24 20.48 31.67
CA LEU A 379 -6.32 21.41 31.27
C LEU A 379 -7.60 21.20 32.10
N ARG A 380 -7.58 20.41 33.17
CA ARG A 380 -8.77 20.17 34.01
C ARG A 380 -9.02 21.35 34.94
N HIS A 381 -9.63 22.40 34.40
CA HIS A 381 -10.06 23.56 35.16
C HIS A 381 -11.51 23.93 34.82
N GLU A 382 -12.22 24.44 35.83
CA GLU A 382 -13.62 24.84 35.74
C GLU A 382 -13.72 26.32 36.09
N GLY A 383 -14.30 27.11 35.20
CA GLY A 383 -14.31 28.57 35.29
C GLY A 383 -13.31 29.23 34.34
N GLU A 384 -13.01 30.49 34.62
CA GLU A 384 -12.20 31.36 33.78
C GLU A 384 -10.72 31.35 34.18
N VAL A 385 -9.83 31.17 33.21
CA VAL A 385 -8.37 31.09 33.41
C VAL A 385 -7.68 32.30 32.79
N LYS A 386 -6.89 33.04 33.56
CA LYS A 386 -6.21 34.24 33.04
C LYS A 386 -5.09 33.89 32.07
N ASN A 387 -5.06 34.59 30.94
CA ASN A 387 -3.97 34.48 29.98
C ASN A 387 -2.74 35.26 30.47
N LYS A 388 -1.58 34.59 30.55
CA LYS A 388 -0.31 35.23 30.95
C LYS A 388 0.36 36.06 29.85
N LYS A 389 -0.17 36.05 28.62
CA LYS A 389 0.31 36.84 27.47
C LYS A 389 1.82 36.72 27.22
N LEU A 390 2.31 35.48 27.21
CA LEU A 390 3.73 35.17 27.03
C LEU A 390 4.19 35.45 25.59
N THR A 391 5.47 35.77 25.41
CA THR A 391 6.07 35.82 24.07
C THR A 391 6.51 34.43 23.62
N LYS A 392 6.63 34.23 22.30
CA LYS A 392 7.13 32.96 21.71
C LYS A 392 8.48 32.53 22.32
N LYS A 393 9.37 33.49 22.61
CA LYS A 393 10.69 33.21 23.22
C LYS A 393 10.55 32.66 24.64
N ASP A 394 9.64 33.25 25.44
CA ASP A 394 9.42 32.83 26.83
C ASP A 394 8.86 31.41 26.89
N VAL A 395 7.88 31.11 26.04
CA VAL A 395 7.28 29.77 25.93
C VAL A 395 8.35 28.73 25.56
N VAL A 396 9.19 29.02 24.56
CA VAL A 396 10.29 28.11 24.15
C VAL A 396 11.27 27.87 25.30
N ASN A 397 11.63 28.90 26.06
CA ASN A 397 12.55 28.76 27.19
C ASN A 397 11.94 27.87 28.29
N ILE A 398 10.67 28.10 28.64
CA ILE A 398 9.95 27.29 29.62
C ILE A 398 9.88 25.82 29.18
N LEU A 399 9.58 25.55 27.91
CA LEU A 399 9.54 24.17 27.39
C LEU A 399 10.91 23.48 27.36
N LYS A 400 11.98 24.23 27.06
CA LYS A 400 13.34 23.72 27.15
C LYS A 400 13.68 23.33 28.59
N ASP A 401 13.26 24.13 29.56
CA ASP A 401 13.50 23.84 30.98
C ASP A 401 12.68 22.64 31.45
N ILE A 402 11.43 22.49 30.99
CA ILE A 402 10.61 21.29 31.23
C ILE A 402 11.31 20.04 30.69
N TRP A 403 11.85 20.09 29.47
CA TRP A 403 12.58 18.96 28.90
C TRP A 403 13.86 18.63 29.67
N LYS A 404 14.64 19.64 30.08
CA LYS A 404 15.83 19.44 30.90
C LYS A 404 15.50 18.78 32.23
N GLU A 405 14.47 19.26 32.92
CA GLU A 405 14.03 18.69 34.20
C GLU A 405 13.48 17.26 34.01
N LYS A 406 12.79 16.99 32.90
CA LYS A 406 12.32 15.65 32.57
C LYS A 406 13.45 14.64 32.34
N ILE A 407 14.49 15.04 31.58
CA ILE A 407 15.67 14.20 31.32
C ILE A 407 16.43 13.94 32.62
N ALA A 408 16.56 14.94 33.49
CA ALA A 408 17.22 14.79 34.79
C ALA A 408 16.48 13.85 35.76
N LEU A 409 15.18 13.64 35.57
CA LEU A 409 14.31 12.82 36.42
C LEU A 409 13.96 11.43 35.83
N GLU A 410 14.78 10.89 34.92
CA GLU A 410 14.59 9.59 34.21
C GLU A 410 14.23 8.37 35.09
N GLN A 411 14.28 8.47 36.43
CA GLN A 411 13.83 7.45 37.37
C GLN A 411 12.29 7.34 37.55
N GLN A 412 11.48 8.34 37.19
CA GLN A 412 10.02 8.30 37.43
C GLN A 412 9.20 7.97 36.17
N ARG A 413 8.45 6.86 36.21
CA ARG A 413 7.53 6.39 35.16
C ARG A 413 6.21 7.19 35.10
N SER A 414 6.24 8.52 35.16
CA SER A 414 5.05 9.35 34.98
C SER A 414 4.82 9.65 33.49
N SER A 415 3.56 9.59 33.04
CA SER A 415 3.19 10.04 31.69
C SER A 415 3.44 11.54 31.51
N LEU A 416 3.77 11.96 30.28
CA LEU A 416 4.20 13.33 29.98
C LEU A 416 3.17 14.41 30.40
N PRO A 417 1.85 14.22 30.18
CA PRO A 417 0.82 15.16 30.65
C PRO A 417 0.84 15.42 32.16
N GLU A 418 1.07 14.37 32.96
CA GLU A 418 1.12 14.42 34.42
C GLU A 418 2.40 15.08 34.91
N PHE A 419 3.53 14.75 34.27
CA PHE A 419 4.81 15.43 34.53
C PHE A 419 4.75 16.92 34.19
N PHE A 420 4.09 17.28 33.09
CA PHE A 420 3.94 18.67 32.68
C PHE A 420 3.14 19.47 33.71
N LEU A 421 2.04 18.92 34.23
CA LEU A 421 1.27 19.57 35.29
C LEU A 421 2.08 19.68 36.60
N SER A 422 2.74 18.61 37.02
CA SER A 422 3.51 18.60 38.28
C SER A 422 4.68 19.58 38.25
N TYR A 423 5.35 19.73 37.10
CA TYR A 423 6.38 20.77 36.90
C TYR A 423 5.80 22.17 37.09
N LEU A 424 4.65 22.46 36.48
CA LEU A 424 4.02 23.78 36.58
C LEU A 424 3.57 24.09 38.02
N GLN A 425 3.03 23.11 38.73
CA GLN A 425 2.67 23.23 40.14
C GLN A 425 3.90 23.51 41.01
N LYS A 426 5.00 22.78 40.79
CA LYS A 426 6.26 22.96 41.53
C LYS A 426 6.90 24.33 41.28
N LYS A 427 6.87 24.84 40.04
CA LYS A 427 7.53 26.09 39.64
C LYS A 427 6.70 27.34 39.95
N PHE A 428 5.39 27.29 39.72
CA PHE A 428 4.52 28.47 39.75
C PHE A 428 3.44 28.41 40.84
N GLY A 429 3.34 27.31 41.58
CA GLY A 429 2.33 27.08 42.61
C GLY A 429 1.00 26.60 42.04
N ASP A 430 0.23 25.88 42.85
CA ASP A 430 -1.04 25.25 42.44
C ASP A 430 -2.07 26.23 41.90
N ALA A 431 -2.12 27.45 42.46
CA ALA A 431 -3.07 28.48 42.06
C ALA A 431 -2.81 29.02 40.64
N ALA A 432 -1.56 29.14 40.22
CA ALA A 432 -1.20 29.68 38.91
C ALA A 432 -0.92 28.59 37.87
N ALA A 433 -0.71 27.33 38.28
CA ALA A 433 -0.34 26.22 37.40
C ALA A 433 -1.31 26.07 36.21
N MET A 434 -2.61 26.26 36.43
CA MET A 434 -3.63 26.21 35.37
C MET A 434 -3.56 27.40 34.42
N GLU A 435 -3.26 28.61 34.91
CA GLU A 435 -3.06 29.79 34.06
C GLU A 435 -1.87 29.61 33.12
N TRP A 436 -0.79 29.03 33.64
CA TRP A 436 0.38 28.69 32.84
C TRP A 436 0.11 27.55 31.87
N SER A 437 -0.61 26.50 32.28
CA SER A 437 -0.89 25.35 31.41
C SER A 437 -1.73 25.74 30.19
N TYR A 438 -2.79 26.53 30.39
CA TYR A 438 -3.62 27.04 29.31
C TYR A 438 -2.86 27.99 28.39
N THR A 439 -2.09 28.92 28.96
CA THR A 439 -1.31 29.87 28.16
C THR A 439 -0.25 29.14 27.32
N LEU A 440 0.48 28.18 27.90
CA LEU A 440 1.48 27.38 27.17
C LEU A 440 0.81 26.50 26.11
N TYR A 441 -0.31 25.86 26.43
CA TYR A 441 -1.03 24.99 25.50
C TYR A 441 -1.53 25.75 24.26
N GLU A 442 -2.13 26.92 24.45
CA GLU A 442 -2.62 27.75 23.35
C GLU A 442 -1.48 28.29 22.47
N ASN A 443 -0.36 28.71 23.08
CA ASN A 443 0.84 29.13 22.34
C ASN A 443 1.44 27.97 21.52
N MET A 444 1.51 26.77 22.10
CA MET A 444 2.01 25.57 21.41
C MET A 444 1.08 25.12 20.28
N ARG A 445 -0.24 25.31 20.43
CA ARG A 445 -1.23 24.95 19.41
C ARG A 445 -1.09 25.81 18.16
N LEU A 446 -0.84 27.11 18.34
CA LEU A 446 -0.78 28.13 17.28
C LEU A 446 0.60 28.25 16.62
N CYS A 447 1.69 28.07 17.38
CA CYS A 447 3.05 28.27 16.85
C CYS A 447 3.64 27.02 16.18
N ARG A 448 3.05 26.62 15.05
CA ARG A 448 3.48 25.42 14.30
C ARG A 448 4.79 25.59 13.54
N SER A 449 5.18 26.83 13.22
CA SER A 449 6.44 27.10 12.51
C SER A 449 7.69 26.75 13.30
N ASN A 450 7.60 26.66 14.63
CA ASN A 450 8.74 26.35 15.49
C ASN A 450 8.76 24.86 15.86
N HIS A 451 9.82 24.17 15.43
CA HIS A 451 10.00 22.75 15.69
C HIS A 451 9.91 22.38 17.19
N VAL A 452 10.46 23.20 18.09
CA VAL A 452 10.43 22.90 19.54
C VAL A 452 9.00 22.92 20.08
N LEU A 453 8.19 23.91 19.66
CA LEU A 453 6.80 24.04 20.09
C LEU A 453 5.92 22.94 19.49
N SER A 454 6.07 22.69 18.18
CA SER A 454 5.28 21.68 17.46
C SER A 454 5.58 20.27 17.98
N SER A 455 6.86 19.90 18.11
CA SER A 455 7.24 18.59 18.65
C SER A 455 6.76 18.39 20.08
N PHE A 456 6.89 19.40 20.95
CA PHE A 456 6.39 19.29 22.32
C PHE A 456 4.88 19.07 22.33
N TYR A 457 4.13 19.85 21.54
CA TYR A 457 2.68 19.75 21.44
C TYR A 457 2.23 18.37 20.97
N ASP A 458 2.88 17.83 19.93
CA ASP A 458 2.48 16.55 19.33
C ASP A 458 2.78 15.37 20.25
N ILE A 459 3.84 15.44 21.07
CA ILE A 459 4.13 14.46 22.11
C ILE A 459 3.15 14.63 23.28
N LEU A 460 2.86 15.86 23.72
CA LEU A 460 1.94 16.15 24.82
C LEU A 460 0.51 15.71 24.52
N THR A 461 0.06 15.85 23.26
CA THR A 461 -1.28 15.48 22.80
C THR A 461 -1.37 14.05 22.26
N GLY A 462 -0.26 13.31 22.20
CA GLY A 462 -0.24 11.91 21.75
C GLY A 462 -0.38 11.70 20.24
N LYS A 463 -0.29 12.74 19.42
CA LYS A 463 -0.41 12.64 17.95
C LYS A 463 0.71 11.78 17.32
N LEU A 464 1.90 11.78 17.91
CA LEU A 464 3.04 10.95 17.46
C LEU A 464 2.86 9.44 17.68
N LEU A 465 1.89 9.00 18.51
CA LEU A 465 1.59 7.57 18.69
C LEU A 465 0.79 6.98 17.51
N HIS A 466 0.11 7.81 16.71
CA HIS A 466 -0.62 7.36 15.53
C HIS A 466 0.27 7.13 14.30
N MET A 467 1.36 7.90 14.13
CA MET A 467 2.29 7.68 13.00
C MET A 467 3.23 6.48 13.20
N LYS A 468 3.50 6.06 14.45
CA LYS A 468 4.25 4.80 14.70
C LYS A 468 3.43 3.54 14.44
N LYS A 469 2.10 3.61 14.37
CA LYS A 469 1.24 2.47 13.98
C LYS A 469 1.13 2.27 12.46
N SER A 470 1.46 3.27 11.66
CA SER A 470 1.45 3.18 10.19
C SER A 470 2.80 2.83 9.57
N LEU A 471 3.84 2.61 10.39
CA LEU A 471 5.18 2.24 9.93
C LEU A 471 5.73 1.03 10.72
N VAL A 472 5.06 -0.11 10.59
CA VAL A 472 5.66 -1.43 10.89
C VAL A 472 5.32 -2.36 9.71
N PRO A 473 6.27 -2.67 8.82
CA PRO A 473 6.14 -3.79 7.89
C PRO A 473 6.21 -5.12 8.66
N GLY A 474 5.53 -6.14 8.13
CA GLY A 474 5.14 -7.36 8.81
C GLY A 474 6.22 -8.02 9.68
N THR A 475 5.83 -8.34 10.91
CA THR A 475 6.47 -9.39 11.70
C THR A 475 5.75 -10.71 11.44
N GLU A 476 6.51 -11.62 10.86
CA GLU A 476 6.21 -13.03 10.65
C GLU A 476 5.71 -13.70 11.94
N HIS A 477 4.65 -14.49 11.79
CA HIS A 477 4.27 -15.50 12.77
C HIS A 477 5.32 -16.62 12.77
N THR A 478 6.31 -16.54 13.65
CA THR A 478 7.04 -17.74 14.09
C THR A 478 6.18 -18.44 15.15
N SER A 479 5.56 -19.54 14.73
CA SER A 479 4.86 -20.47 15.62
C SER A 479 5.85 -21.07 16.61
N GLU A 480 5.45 -21.07 17.87
CA GLU A 480 6.11 -21.66 19.03
C GLU A 480 6.47 -23.13 18.78
N GLY A 481 7.78 -23.44 18.87
CA GLY A 481 8.30 -24.79 19.06
C GLY A 481 8.35 -25.09 20.55
N GLY A 482 7.71 -26.19 20.95
CA GLY A 482 7.57 -26.61 22.33
C GLY A 482 8.90 -26.86 23.05
N GLU A 483 8.95 -26.36 24.29
CA GLU A 483 9.91 -26.78 25.31
C GLU A 483 9.74 -28.26 25.66
N MET A 484 10.86 -28.96 25.84
CA MET A 484 11.05 -30.04 26.83
C MET A 484 12.57 -30.27 27.03
N PRO A 485 13.00 -30.80 28.19
CA PRO A 485 14.04 -30.18 28.99
C PRO A 485 15.45 -30.72 28.77
N VAL A 486 16.43 -29.83 28.91
CA VAL A 486 17.86 -30.13 29.00
C VAL A 486 18.13 -30.89 30.30
N LYS A 487 18.42 -32.19 30.19
CA LYS A 487 19.08 -32.97 31.25
C LYS A 487 20.52 -32.51 31.38
N VAL A 488 20.79 -31.78 32.45
CA VAL A 488 22.12 -31.52 33.00
C VAL A 488 22.70 -32.82 33.55
N CYS A 489 23.93 -33.16 33.17
CA CYS A 489 24.84 -34.02 33.95
C CYS A 489 26.30 -33.77 33.53
N PRO A 490 27.29 -34.09 34.39
CA PRO A 490 28.25 -33.09 34.84
C PRO A 490 29.66 -33.24 34.25
N ARG A 491 30.43 -32.17 34.44
CA ARG A 491 31.90 -32.14 34.38
C ARG A 491 32.54 -33.41 34.95
N ARG A 492 33.47 -34.00 34.21
CA ARG A 492 34.64 -34.67 34.77
C ARG A 492 35.90 -34.04 34.23
N ALA A 493 36.75 -33.65 35.17
CA ALA A 493 38.11 -33.19 34.97
C ALA A 493 39.09 -34.38 35.09
N PHE A 494 40.31 -34.15 34.57
CA PHE A 494 41.55 -34.95 34.67
C PHE A 494 41.58 -36.27 33.87
N ASN A 495 42.59 -36.59 33.06
CA ASN A 495 43.99 -36.13 32.93
C ASN A 495 44.35 -35.72 31.49
#